data_AF-A0A8H6HBF7-F1
#
_entry.id   AF-A0A8H6HBF7-F1
#
_cell.length_a   1.000
_cell.length_b   1.000
_cell.length_c   1.000
_cell.angle_alpha   90.00
_cell.angle_beta   90.00
_cell.angle_gamma   90.00
#
_symmetry.space_group_name_H-M   'P 1'
#
loop_
_entity.id
_entity.type
_entity.pdbx_description
1 polymer ?
#
loop_
_entity_poly.entity_id
_entity_poly.type
_entity_poly.pdbx_seq_one_letter_code
_entity_poly.pdbx_strand_id
1 'polypeptide(L)'
;LKSIVTAFNQLKEDIRVALLTQEGNIPALEQNAHACKRLWSQIEEHTAIIPLPQKEVLARSIPSMIQALDLAKRPRDDFPDVQPMEVKTLEYTGQRGHSRIVLNPEVLEATHHHQGPTELGRLFNVSSRTVRRCLVDAGLEKPGQPVYVDFVRETESGLEVRRLYLGSSRSMKGSYLLDEDLDDIMGNILESFPNIGRRMIDGQLRFLGHHIPCSRLQQSYARIVVHGFIDGYLRFITAIRAANNNNAETVCRLFQEGVSANGLPSHV
;
A
#
# COMPACT_ATOMS: atom_id res chain seq x y z
N LEU A 1 9.81 58.73 -32.64
CA LEU A 1 8.85 58.24 -31.61
C LEU A 1 8.33 56.84 -31.89
N LYS A 2 7.58 56.57 -32.98
CA LYS A 2 7.04 55.22 -33.28
C LYS A 2 8.10 54.12 -33.24
N SER A 3 9.27 54.35 -33.83
CA SER A 3 10.40 53.40 -33.81
C SER A 3 10.92 53.06 -32.40
N ILE A 4 10.95 54.04 -31.48
CA ILE A 4 11.45 53.85 -30.10
C ILE A 4 10.43 53.03 -29.30
N VAL A 5 9.14 53.31 -29.49
CA VAL A 5 8.06 52.56 -28.82
C VAL A 5 8.02 51.11 -29.31
N THR A 6 8.18 50.87 -30.62
CA THR A 6 8.28 49.51 -31.17
C THR A 6 9.51 48.77 -30.62
N ALA A 7 10.67 49.42 -30.58
CA ALA A 7 11.88 48.83 -30.01
C ALA A 7 11.74 48.48 -28.52
N PHE A 8 11.08 49.35 -27.74
CA PHE A 8 10.80 49.09 -26.33
C PHE A 8 9.86 47.89 -26.12
N ASN A 9 8.79 47.79 -26.92
CA ASN A 9 7.86 46.66 -26.82
C ASN A 9 8.51 45.34 -27.23
N GLN A 10 9.36 45.34 -28.24
CA GLN A 10 10.12 44.15 -28.63
C GLN A 10 11.07 43.73 -27.51
N LEU A 11 11.84 44.68 -26.96
CA LEU A 11 12.76 44.42 -25.86
C LEU A 11 12.05 43.86 -24.63
N LYS A 12 10.86 44.38 -24.31
CA LYS A 12 10.03 43.87 -23.22
C LYS A 12 9.67 42.39 -23.41
N GLU A 13 9.31 42.00 -24.63
CA GLU A 13 8.95 40.61 -24.93
C GLU A 13 10.18 39.69 -24.91
N ASP A 14 11.30 40.14 -25.48
CA ASP A 14 12.56 39.39 -25.48
C ASP A 14 13.05 39.12 -24.05
N ILE A 15 12.95 40.11 -23.15
CA ILE A 15 13.31 39.96 -21.73
C ILE A 15 12.33 39.05 -21.00
N ARG A 16 11.04 39.13 -21.30
CA ARG A 16 10.03 38.23 -20.72
C ARG A 16 10.35 36.78 -21.08
N VAL A 17 10.69 36.50 -22.33
CA VAL A 17 11.08 35.16 -22.79
C VAL A 17 12.39 34.73 -22.13
N ALA A 18 13.40 35.61 -22.07
CA ALA A 18 14.69 35.29 -21.47
C ALA A 18 14.58 34.96 -19.97
N LEU A 19 13.81 35.74 -19.21
CA LEU A 19 13.57 35.48 -17.78
C LEU A 19 12.83 34.15 -17.55
N LEU A 20 11.98 33.70 -18.48
CA LEU A 20 11.23 32.46 -18.33
C LEU A 20 12.00 31.22 -18.81
N THR A 21 12.96 31.36 -19.72
CA THR A 21 13.59 30.23 -20.44
C THR A 21 15.10 30.15 -20.30
N GLN A 22 15.77 31.21 -19.84
CA GLN A 22 17.23 31.34 -19.86
C GLN A 22 17.81 31.71 -18.49
N GLU A 23 17.11 31.43 -17.38
CA GLU A 23 17.67 31.56 -16.02
C GLU A 23 19.02 30.82 -15.92
N GLY A 24 20.07 31.48 -15.43
CA GLY A 24 21.42 30.92 -15.33
C GLY A 24 22.26 30.92 -16.62
N ASN A 25 21.71 31.23 -17.79
CA ASN A 25 22.48 31.37 -19.03
C ASN A 25 23.11 32.77 -19.13
N ILE A 26 24.25 32.96 -18.48
CA ILE A 26 24.93 34.25 -18.32
C ILE A 26 25.16 34.98 -19.65
N PRO A 27 25.70 34.35 -20.72
CA PRO A 27 25.92 35.04 -22.00
C PRO A 27 24.65 35.62 -22.64
N ALA A 28 23.54 34.87 -22.60
CA ALA A 28 22.27 35.30 -23.18
C ALA A 28 21.62 36.43 -22.38
N LEU A 29 21.69 36.36 -21.05
CA LEU A 29 21.19 37.41 -20.16
C LEU A 29 22.02 38.70 -20.25
N GLU A 30 23.33 38.59 -20.45
CA GLU A 30 24.20 39.76 -20.70
C GLU A 30 23.88 40.44 -22.03
N GLN A 31 23.63 39.67 -23.10
CA GLN A 31 23.22 40.23 -24.39
C GLN A 31 21.94 41.06 -24.29
N ASN A 32 20.95 40.58 -23.52
CA ASN A 32 19.70 41.30 -23.25
C ASN A 32 19.91 42.54 -22.35
N ALA A 33 20.80 42.46 -21.36
CA ALA A 33 21.17 43.62 -20.54
C ALA A 33 21.89 44.70 -21.38
N HIS A 34 22.74 44.31 -22.33
CA HIS A 34 23.36 45.24 -23.29
C HIS A 34 22.32 45.88 -24.20
N ALA A 35 21.30 45.13 -24.67
CA ALA A 35 20.20 45.69 -25.45
C ALA A 35 19.41 46.75 -24.66
N CYS A 36 19.16 46.53 -23.37
CA CYS A 36 18.55 47.53 -22.48
C CYS A 36 19.38 48.81 -22.37
N LYS A 37 20.69 48.68 -22.15
CA LYS A 37 21.61 49.82 -22.02
C LYS A 37 21.71 50.63 -23.32
N ARG A 38 21.73 49.96 -24.48
CA ARG A 38 21.70 50.64 -25.79
C ARG A 38 20.42 51.44 -26.00
N LEU A 39 19.27 50.84 -25.70
CA LEU A 39 17.98 51.53 -25.82
C LEU A 39 17.89 52.74 -24.86
N TRP A 40 18.44 52.60 -23.65
CA TRP A 40 18.53 53.70 -22.68
C TRP A 40 19.32 54.90 -23.23
N SER A 41 20.53 54.66 -23.78
CA SER A 41 21.36 55.70 -24.40
C SER A 41 20.62 56.42 -25.54
N GLN A 42 19.91 55.67 -26.39
CA GLN A 42 19.12 56.24 -27.49
C GLN A 42 17.94 57.09 -26.99
N ILE A 43 17.34 56.71 -25.87
CA ILE A 43 16.26 57.48 -25.23
C ILE A 43 16.82 58.78 -24.63
N GLU A 44 18.00 58.73 -24.00
CA GLU A 44 18.67 59.91 -23.45
C GLU A 44 19.01 60.93 -24.54
N GLU A 45 19.55 60.48 -25.69
CA GLU A 45 19.87 61.34 -26.84
C GLU A 45 18.62 62.01 -27.45
N HIS A 46 17.46 61.36 -27.42
CA HIS A 46 16.22 61.86 -27.99
C HIS A 46 15.23 62.42 -26.94
N THR A 47 15.74 62.77 -25.75
CA THR A 47 14.94 63.25 -24.61
C THR A 47 14.04 64.45 -24.95
N ALA A 48 14.47 65.33 -25.85
CA ALA A 48 13.72 66.54 -26.22
C ALA A 48 12.43 66.26 -27.03
N ILE A 49 12.30 65.06 -27.62
CA ILE A 49 11.21 64.70 -28.54
C ILE A 49 10.17 63.80 -27.85
N ILE A 50 10.50 63.21 -26.70
CA ILE A 50 9.67 62.22 -26.00
C ILE A 50 8.72 62.91 -25.02
N PRO A 51 7.40 62.64 -25.08
CA PRO A 51 6.44 63.14 -24.10
C PRO A 51 6.80 62.74 -22.66
N LEU A 52 6.66 63.67 -21.73
CA LEU A 52 6.90 63.46 -20.29
C LEU A 52 6.30 62.16 -19.70
N PRO A 53 5.02 61.79 -19.95
CA PRO A 53 4.47 60.56 -19.37
C PRO A 53 5.14 59.29 -19.89
N GLN A 54 5.60 59.28 -21.15
CA GLN A 54 6.32 58.14 -21.72
C GLN A 54 7.74 58.07 -21.17
N LYS A 55 8.38 59.23 -20.95
CA LYS A 55 9.70 59.32 -20.35
C LYS A 55 9.72 58.72 -18.94
N GLU A 56 8.72 59.00 -18.13
CA GLU A 56 8.61 58.43 -16.77
C GLU A 56 8.46 56.90 -16.78
N VAL A 57 7.64 56.37 -17.70
CA VAL A 57 7.46 54.92 -17.85
C VAL A 57 8.76 54.25 -18.28
N LEU A 58 9.48 54.81 -19.25
CA LEU A 58 10.77 54.29 -19.72
C LEU A 58 11.84 54.36 -18.61
N ALA A 59 11.89 55.46 -17.87
CA ALA A 59 12.82 55.67 -16.76
C ALA A 59 12.62 54.70 -15.59
N ARG A 60 11.40 54.21 -15.37
CA ARG A 60 11.13 53.17 -14.36
C ARG A 60 11.35 51.77 -14.91
N SER A 61 10.93 51.52 -16.15
CA SER A 61 10.87 50.17 -16.71
C SER A 61 12.25 49.62 -17.06
N ILE A 62 13.13 50.43 -17.66
CA ILE A 62 14.44 49.93 -18.14
C ILE A 62 15.37 49.53 -16.98
N PRO A 63 15.52 50.33 -15.91
CA PRO A 63 16.30 49.90 -14.75
C PRO A 63 15.72 48.65 -14.07
N SER A 64 14.39 48.56 -13.97
CA SER A 64 13.72 47.38 -13.41
C SER A 64 13.99 46.11 -14.24
N MET A 65 14.00 46.21 -15.58
CA MET A 65 14.34 45.11 -16.47
C MET A 65 15.81 44.67 -16.32
N ILE A 66 16.75 45.61 -16.19
CA ILE A 66 18.17 45.29 -15.94
C ILE A 66 18.33 44.59 -14.59
N GLN A 67 17.67 45.09 -13.54
CA GLN A 67 17.71 44.48 -12.22
C GLN A 67 17.14 43.05 -12.23
N ALA A 68 16.05 42.81 -12.95
CA ALA A 68 15.47 41.48 -13.09
C ALA A 68 16.43 40.51 -13.82
N LEU A 69 17.10 40.98 -14.88
CA LEU A 69 18.13 40.20 -15.58
C LEU A 69 19.33 39.89 -14.67
N ASP A 70 19.78 40.85 -13.86
CA ASP A 70 20.89 40.63 -12.92
C ASP A 70 20.52 39.68 -11.77
N LEU A 71 19.26 39.65 -11.34
CA LEU A 71 18.76 38.63 -10.42
C LEU A 71 18.73 37.24 -11.08
N ALA A 72 18.31 37.14 -12.35
CA ALA A 72 18.28 35.89 -13.09
C ALA A 72 19.68 35.34 -13.47
N LYS A 73 20.72 36.18 -13.41
CA LYS A 73 22.12 35.75 -13.52
C LYS A 73 22.62 35.04 -12.27
N ARG A 74 21.99 35.27 -11.11
CA ARG A 74 22.37 34.52 -9.90
C ARG A 74 22.02 33.06 -10.14
N PRO A 75 22.95 32.12 -9.93
CA PRO A 75 22.60 30.72 -9.93
C PRO A 75 21.47 30.53 -8.90
N ARG A 76 20.44 29.76 -9.23
CA ARG A 76 19.57 29.23 -8.18
C ARG A 76 20.45 28.51 -7.17
N ASP A 77 20.19 28.69 -5.89
CA ASP A 77 20.67 27.82 -4.81
C ASP A 77 20.04 26.42 -4.93
N ASP A 78 19.96 25.87 -6.14
CA ASP A 78 19.82 24.43 -6.33
C ASP A 78 21.22 23.87 -6.09
N PHE A 79 21.61 23.73 -4.81
CA PHE A 79 22.85 23.09 -4.39
C PHE A 79 22.92 21.70 -5.08
N PRO A 80 23.75 21.52 -6.12
CA PRO A 80 23.85 20.23 -6.80
C PRO A 80 24.63 19.21 -5.95
N ASP A 81 25.29 19.69 -4.89
CA ASP A 81 26.27 18.95 -4.08
C ASP A 81 25.75 18.53 -2.70
N VAL A 82 24.49 18.80 -2.34
CA VAL A 82 23.91 18.13 -1.16
C VAL A 82 23.67 16.68 -1.57
N GLN A 83 24.52 15.79 -1.07
CA GLN A 83 24.32 14.35 -1.26
C GLN A 83 22.87 14.01 -0.90
N PRO A 84 22.15 13.26 -1.76
CA PRO A 84 20.78 12.86 -1.48
C PRO A 84 20.73 12.24 -0.09
N MET A 85 19.90 12.79 0.80
CA MET A 85 19.78 12.26 2.15
C MET A 85 19.46 10.77 2.07
N GLU A 86 20.36 9.93 2.59
CA GLU A 86 20.18 8.49 2.53
C GLU A 86 19.02 8.10 3.44
N VAL A 87 17.88 7.78 2.83
CA VAL A 87 16.65 7.43 3.53
C VAL A 87 16.75 6.02 4.15
N LYS A 88 17.57 5.14 3.55
CA LYS A 88 17.75 3.75 3.99
C LYS A 88 19.22 3.35 3.94
N THR A 89 19.68 2.66 4.97
CA THR A 89 21.02 2.07 5.06
C THR A 89 20.91 0.57 5.39
N LEU A 90 21.94 -0.19 5.04
CA LEU A 90 22.05 -1.61 5.38
C LEU A 90 23.08 -1.77 6.51
N GLU A 91 22.62 -2.17 7.69
CA GLU A 91 23.47 -2.54 8.80
C GLU A 91 23.90 -4.00 8.70
N TYR A 92 25.20 -4.22 8.79
CA TYR A 92 25.82 -5.53 8.84
C TYR A 92 26.26 -5.82 10.27
N THR A 93 25.71 -6.89 10.86
CA THR A 93 25.99 -7.28 12.25
C THR A 93 27.30 -8.07 12.41
N GLY A 94 28.05 -8.28 11.32
CA GLY A 94 29.28 -9.10 11.31
C GLY A 94 29.04 -10.61 11.49
N GLN A 95 27.80 -11.04 11.75
CA GLN A 95 27.42 -12.44 11.89
C GLN A 95 26.74 -12.94 10.61
N ARG A 96 26.73 -14.26 10.43
CA ARG A 96 26.08 -14.91 9.28
C ARG A 96 24.57 -14.64 9.32
N GLY A 97 24.03 -13.91 8.35
CA GLY A 97 22.62 -13.55 8.27
C GLY A 97 22.32 -12.50 7.19
N HIS A 98 21.04 -12.20 6.95
CA HIS A 98 20.62 -11.13 6.05
C HIS A 98 20.87 -9.76 6.71
N SER A 99 21.38 -8.78 5.95
CA SER A 99 21.61 -7.42 6.45
C SER A 99 20.31 -6.76 6.93
N ARG A 100 20.42 -5.94 7.98
CA ARG A 100 19.27 -5.24 8.55
C ARG A 100 19.08 -3.92 7.83
N ILE A 101 17.90 -3.69 7.27
CA ILE A 101 17.53 -2.36 6.74
C ILE A 101 17.23 -1.42 7.90
N VAL A 102 17.91 -0.28 7.96
CA VAL A 102 17.65 0.81 8.91
C VAL A 102 17.23 2.05 8.14
N LEU A 103 16.22 2.74 8.65
CA LEU A 103 15.74 4.00 8.09
C LEU A 103 16.35 5.15 8.88
N ASN A 104 16.65 6.27 8.23
CA ASN A 104 17.14 7.46 8.92
C ASN A 104 16.10 7.92 9.96
N PRO A 105 16.45 8.01 11.25
CA PRO A 105 15.53 8.37 12.32
C PRO A 105 14.94 9.77 12.14
N GLU A 106 15.69 10.74 11.61
CA GLU A 106 15.21 12.11 11.42
C GLU A 106 14.08 12.17 10.38
N VAL A 107 14.25 11.44 9.27
CA VAL A 107 13.23 11.32 8.22
C VAL A 107 12.02 10.56 8.73
N LEU A 108 12.26 9.52 9.52
CA LEU A 108 11.21 8.68 10.09
C LEU A 108 10.36 9.46 11.11
N GLU A 109 10.98 10.26 11.97
CA GLU A 109 10.29 11.13 12.94
C GLU A 109 9.45 12.19 12.22
N ALA A 110 10.01 12.88 11.23
CA ALA A 110 9.31 13.90 10.46
C ALA A 110 8.08 13.34 9.71
N THR A 111 8.16 12.11 9.22
CA THR A 111 7.10 11.51 8.38
C THR A 111 6.07 10.72 9.18
N HIS A 112 6.43 10.19 10.36
CA HIS A 112 5.55 9.36 11.18
C HIS A 112 4.30 10.10 11.68
N HIS A 113 4.41 11.40 11.95
CA HIS A 113 3.29 12.21 12.40
C HIS A 113 2.16 12.33 11.37
N HIS A 114 2.48 12.17 10.08
CA HIS A 114 1.56 12.43 8.98
C HIS A 114 1.08 11.18 8.26
N GLN A 115 1.82 10.06 8.33
CA GLN A 115 1.55 8.86 7.54
C GLN A 115 1.66 7.58 8.35
N GLY A 116 0.76 6.63 8.05
CA GLY A 116 0.78 5.31 8.69
C GLY A 116 1.91 4.40 8.17
N PRO A 117 2.29 3.33 8.89
CA PRO A 117 3.38 2.43 8.50
C PRO A 117 3.25 1.80 7.10
N THR A 118 2.03 1.64 6.60
CA THR A 118 1.77 1.11 5.25
C THR A 118 2.09 2.12 4.15
N GLU A 119 1.81 3.41 4.37
CA GLU A 119 2.08 4.47 3.41
C GLU A 119 3.57 4.80 3.37
N LEU A 120 4.18 4.91 4.55
CA LEU A 120 5.64 5.03 4.70
C LEU A 120 6.38 3.86 4.04
N GLY A 121 5.83 2.64 4.10
CA GLY A 121 6.40 1.49 3.41
C GLY A 121 6.46 1.67 1.89
N ARG A 122 5.43 2.29 1.30
CA ARG A 122 5.43 2.63 -0.14
C ARG A 122 6.44 3.73 -0.44
N LEU A 123 6.51 4.76 0.41
CA LEU A 123 7.41 5.90 0.24
C LEU A 123 8.89 5.47 0.29
N PHE A 124 9.25 4.63 1.25
CA PHE A 124 10.62 4.18 1.48
C PHE A 124 10.97 2.88 0.74
N ASN A 125 10.02 2.33 -0.02
CA ASN A 125 10.14 1.05 -0.72
C ASN A 125 10.60 -0.10 0.21
N VAL A 126 9.97 -0.19 1.39
CA VAL A 126 10.20 -1.24 2.39
C VAL A 126 8.88 -1.78 2.91
N SER A 127 8.88 -2.98 3.47
CA SER A 127 7.66 -3.54 4.05
C SER A 127 7.15 -2.68 5.21
N SER A 128 5.84 -2.59 5.40
CA SER A 128 5.23 -1.91 6.56
C SER A 128 5.68 -2.49 7.91
N ARG A 129 6.07 -3.78 7.93
CA ARG A 129 6.72 -4.41 9.10
C ARG A 129 8.10 -3.83 9.37
N THR A 130 8.89 -3.56 8.33
CA THR A 130 10.22 -2.95 8.45
C THR A 130 10.09 -1.53 9.01
N VAL A 131 9.15 -0.73 8.48
CA VAL A 131 8.85 0.62 8.99
C VAL A 131 8.44 0.56 10.45
N ARG A 132 7.46 -0.27 10.79
CA ARG A 132 6.99 -0.45 12.18
C ARG A 132 8.13 -0.85 13.12
N ARG A 133 9.00 -1.78 12.69
CA ARG A 133 10.17 -2.19 13.48
C ARG A 133 11.09 -0.98 13.73
N CYS A 134 11.45 -0.23 12.68
CA CYS A 134 12.29 0.95 12.82
C CYS A 134 11.64 2.05 13.68
N LEU A 135 10.32 2.21 13.64
CA LEU A 135 9.60 3.13 14.53
C LEU A 135 9.68 2.71 15.99
N VAL A 136 9.58 1.40 16.27
CA VAL A 136 9.75 0.85 17.62
C VAL A 136 11.20 0.99 18.08
N ASP A 137 12.18 0.69 17.21
CA ASP A 137 13.61 0.85 17.50
C ASP A 137 13.98 2.31 17.81
N ALA A 138 13.37 3.27 17.10
CA ALA A 138 13.54 4.71 17.30
C ALA A 138 12.74 5.26 18.51
N GLY A 139 11.92 4.43 19.17
CA GLY A 139 11.10 4.85 20.31
C GLY A 139 9.85 5.68 19.95
N LEU A 140 9.53 5.79 18.65
CA LEU A 140 8.38 6.55 18.14
C LEU A 140 7.07 5.78 18.24
N GLU A 141 7.13 4.44 18.22
CA GLU A 141 5.96 3.57 18.37
C GLU A 141 6.15 2.57 19.52
N LYS A 142 5.08 2.30 20.28
CA LYS A 142 5.12 1.32 21.37
C LYS A 142 5.16 -0.11 20.81
N PRO A 143 5.94 -1.02 21.43
CA PRO A 143 5.88 -2.44 21.12
C PRO A 143 4.44 -2.96 21.23
N GLY A 144 4.04 -3.83 20.31
CA GLY A 144 2.76 -4.51 20.41
C GLY A 144 2.68 -5.37 21.67
N GLN A 145 1.45 -5.64 22.15
CA GLN A 145 1.25 -6.57 23.25
C GLN A 145 1.87 -7.94 22.88
N PRO A 146 2.48 -8.63 23.86
CA PRO A 146 3.07 -9.94 23.61
C PRO A 146 2.01 -10.92 23.15
N VAL A 147 2.39 -11.80 22.21
CA VAL A 147 1.50 -12.81 21.62
C VAL A 147 1.05 -13.84 22.67
N TYR A 148 1.80 -13.99 23.75
CA TYR A 148 1.48 -14.86 24.86
C TYR A 148 1.77 -14.21 26.20
N VAL A 149 1.08 -14.67 27.24
CA VAL A 149 1.33 -14.34 28.64
C VAL A 149 1.61 -15.63 29.38
N ASP A 150 2.74 -15.69 30.08
CA ASP A 150 3.12 -16.83 30.93
C ASP A 150 2.52 -16.62 32.33
N PHE A 151 1.66 -17.54 32.77
CA PHE A 151 1.09 -17.57 34.12
C PHE A 151 1.86 -18.57 34.97
N VAL A 152 2.47 -18.10 36.05
CA VAL A 152 3.14 -18.96 37.01
C VAL A 152 2.19 -19.26 38.16
N ARG A 153 1.86 -20.53 38.38
CA ARG A 153 1.06 -21.00 39.51
C ARG A 153 1.94 -21.79 40.46
N GLU A 154 1.99 -21.38 41.73
CA GLU A 154 2.60 -22.20 42.78
C GLU A 154 1.67 -23.38 43.10
N THR A 155 2.20 -24.59 42.96
CA THR A 155 1.56 -25.84 43.38
C THR A 155 2.46 -26.50 44.42
N GLU A 156 1.92 -27.38 45.25
CA GLU A 156 2.64 -28.08 46.34
C GLU A 156 3.92 -28.82 45.87
N SER A 157 4.05 -29.12 44.58
CA SER A 157 5.19 -29.79 43.95
C SER A 157 6.10 -28.89 43.10
N GLY A 158 5.89 -27.56 43.11
CA GLY A 158 6.72 -26.58 42.40
C GLY A 158 5.94 -25.51 41.59
N LEU A 159 6.68 -24.65 40.90
CA LEU A 159 6.15 -23.59 40.04
C LEU A 159 5.72 -24.18 38.67
N GLU A 160 4.42 -24.17 38.37
CA GLU A 160 3.87 -24.54 37.06
C GLU A 160 3.72 -23.28 36.19
N VAL A 161 4.45 -23.19 35.08
CA VAL A 161 4.34 -22.09 34.10
C VAL A 161 3.42 -22.50 32.96
N ARG A 162 2.27 -21.83 32.80
CA ARG A 162 1.34 -22.04 31.67
C ARG A 162 1.34 -20.85 30.72
N ARG A 163 1.62 -21.10 29.44
CA ARG A 163 1.60 -20.10 28.37
C ARG A 163 0.21 -19.95 27.75
N LEU A 164 -0.39 -18.78 27.85
CA LEU A 164 -1.66 -18.45 27.21
C LEU A 164 -1.43 -17.56 25.99
N TYR A 165 -1.95 -17.96 24.82
CA TYR A 165 -1.87 -17.20 23.58
C TYR A 165 -3.10 -16.29 23.44
N LEU A 166 -2.88 -14.97 23.35
CA LEU A 166 -3.96 -14.00 23.13
C LEU A 166 -4.22 -13.87 21.62
N GLY A 167 -5.38 -14.36 21.17
CA GLY A 167 -5.79 -14.26 19.78
C GLY A 167 -5.99 -12.80 19.35
N SER A 168 -5.52 -12.45 18.15
CA SER A 168 -5.80 -11.13 17.57
C SER A 168 -7.28 -11.05 17.17
N SER A 169 -8.05 -10.23 17.88
CA SER A 169 -9.52 -10.11 17.80
C SER A 169 -10.08 -9.53 16.49
N ARG A 170 -9.41 -9.70 15.35
CA ARG A 170 -9.90 -9.22 14.04
C ARG A 170 -11.02 -10.08 13.43
N SER A 171 -11.42 -11.17 14.08
CA SER A 171 -12.45 -12.09 13.61
C SER A 171 -13.80 -11.88 14.32
N MET A 172 -14.29 -10.63 14.42
CA MET A 172 -15.61 -10.33 15.02
C MET A 172 -16.66 -9.82 14.04
N LYS A 173 -16.45 -9.99 12.73
CA LYS A 173 -17.51 -9.90 11.72
C LYS A 173 -17.83 -11.29 11.20
N GLY A 174 -18.14 -12.21 12.12
CA GLY A 174 -18.68 -13.51 11.74
C GLY A 174 -20.13 -13.32 11.26
N SER A 175 -20.51 -13.95 10.15
CA SER A 175 -21.93 -14.07 9.80
C SER A 175 -22.68 -14.84 10.90
N TYR A 176 -23.91 -14.43 11.24
CA TYR A 176 -24.80 -15.07 12.23
C TYR A 176 -25.32 -16.46 11.81
N LEU A 177 -24.54 -17.23 11.05
CA LEU A 177 -24.93 -18.58 10.66
C LEU A 177 -24.95 -19.49 11.87
N LEU A 178 -26.05 -20.23 12.07
CA LEU A 178 -26.13 -21.28 13.06
C LEU A 178 -25.25 -22.47 12.65
N ASP A 179 -24.91 -23.33 13.60
CA ASP A 179 -24.08 -24.51 13.32
C ASP A 179 -24.81 -25.53 12.44
N GLU A 180 -26.14 -25.63 12.55
CA GLU A 180 -26.98 -26.50 11.71
C GLU A 180 -26.97 -26.05 10.25
N ASP A 181 -27.27 -24.76 10.00
CA ASP A 181 -27.22 -24.16 8.67
C ASP A 181 -25.83 -24.31 8.02
N LEU A 182 -24.77 -24.20 8.82
CA LEU A 182 -23.40 -24.40 8.35
C LEU A 182 -23.17 -25.86 7.94
N ASP A 183 -23.61 -26.81 8.75
CA ASP A 183 -23.46 -28.24 8.47
C ASP A 183 -24.22 -28.65 7.21
N ASP A 184 -25.40 -28.08 6.97
CA ASP A 184 -26.19 -28.33 5.76
C ASP A 184 -25.52 -27.77 4.49
N ILE A 185 -25.03 -26.53 4.53
CA ILE A 185 -24.27 -25.94 3.42
C ILE A 185 -23.01 -26.76 3.12
N MET A 186 -22.30 -27.18 4.17
CA MET A 186 -21.10 -28.00 4.06
C MET A 186 -21.41 -29.39 3.47
N GLY A 187 -22.52 -30.01 3.89
CA GLY A 187 -23.00 -31.28 3.35
C GLY A 187 -23.25 -31.17 1.84
N ASN A 188 -24.00 -30.15 1.42
CA ASN A 188 -24.28 -29.90 -0.01
C ASN A 188 -23.00 -29.66 -0.84
N ILE A 189 -22.03 -28.94 -0.29
CA ILE A 189 -20.72 -28.71 -0.95
C ILE A 189 -19.95 -30.03 -1.10
N LEU A 190 -19.92 -30.86 -0.05
CA LEU A 190 -19.22 -32.15 -0.07
C LEU A 190 -19.91 -33.19 -0.96
N GLU A 191 -21.23 -33.13 -1.13
CA GLU A 191 -21.95 -33.95 -2.10
C GLU A 191 -21.63 -33.55 -3.55
N SER A 192 -21.52 -32.24 -3.80
CA SER A 192 -21.16 -31.73 -5.13
C SER A 192 -19.69 -31.97 -5.48
N PHE A 193 -18.81 -31.83 -4.48
CA PHE A 193 -17.36 -31.93 -4.65
C PHE A 193 -16.71 -32.73 -3.50
N PRO A 194 -16.71 -34.07 -3.56
CA PRO A 194 -16.26 -34.92 -2.44
C PRO A 194 -14.78 -34.79 -2.09
N ASN A 195 -13.94 -34.29 -3.02
CA ASN A 195 -12.50 -34.11 -2.81
C ASN A 195 -12.10 -32.67 -2.47
N ILE A 196 -13.06 -31.81 -2.10
CA ILE A 196 -12.78 -30.40 -1.81
C ILE A 196 -12.11 -30.24 -0.43
N GLY A 197 -10.93 -29.63 -0.42
CA GLY A 197 -10.20 -29.39 0.82
C GLY A 197 -10.82 -28.27 1.65
N ARG A 198 -10.67 -28.32 2.99
CA ARG A 198 -11.19 -27.31 3.94
C ARG A 198 -10.89 -25.85 3.55
N ARG A 199 -9.72 -25.58 2.97
CA ARG A 199 -9.32 -24.25 2.46
C ARG A 199 -10.18 -23.78 1.29
N MET A 200 -10.55 -24.69 0.40
CA MET A 200 -11.46 -24.37 -0.71
C MET A 200 -12.88 -24.13 -0.20
N ILE A 201 -13.31 -24.89 0.81
CA ILE A 201 -14.62 -24.67 1.42
C ILE A 201 -14.70 -23.29 2.11
N ASP A 202 -13.65 -22.89 2.85
CA ASP A 202 -13.54 -21.52 3.39
C ASP A 202 -13.61 -20.47 2.26
N GLY A 203 -12.95 -20.71 1.13
CA GLY A 203 -13.03 -19.83 -0.05
C GLY A 203 -14.45 -19.74 -0.62
N GLN A 204 -15.15 -20.87 -0.76
CA GLN A 204 -16.52 -20.95 -1.25
C GLN A 204 -17.48 -20.19 -0.33
N LEU A 205 -17.36 -20.39 0.98
CA LEU A 205 -18.19 -19.71 1.97
C LEU A 205 -17.96 -18.18 1.95
N ARG A 206 -16.70 -17.74 1.80
CA ARG A 206 -16.39 -16.32 1.62
C ARG A 206 -16.96 -15.75 0.34
N PHE A 207 -16.96 -16.52 -0.76
CA PHE A 207 -17.60 -16.11 -2.01
C PHE A 207 -19.12 -15.96 -1.86
N LEU A 208 -19.76 -16.82 -1.08
CA LEU A 208 -21.17 -16.73 -0.71
C LEU A 208 -21.48 -15.62 0.32
N GLY A 209 -20.46 -14.89 0.80
CA GLY A 209 -20.61 -13.80 1.76
C GLY A 209 -20.63 -14.23 3.22
N HIS A 210 -20.33 -15.50 3.50
CA HIS A 210 -20.24 -16.03 4.86
C HIS A 210 -18.80 -15.99 5.37
N HIS A 211 -18.58 -15.19 6.41
CA HIS A 211 -17.29 -15.11 7.10
C HIS A 211 -17.36 -15.96 8.36
N ILE A 212 -16.71 -17.12 8.33
CA ILE A 212 -16.76 -18.11 9.42
C ILE A 212 -15.33 -18.35 9.93
N PRO A 213 -15.10 -18.36 11.25
CA PRO A 213 -13.77 -18.66 11.78
C PRO A 213 -13.36 -20.09 11.44
N CYS A 214 -12.08 -20.29 11.11
CA CYS A 214 -11.54 -21.60 10.74
C CYS A 214 -11.82 -22.70 11.79
N SER A 215 -11.91 -22.34 13.08
CA SER A 215 -12.26 -23.28 14.15
C SER A 215 -13.68 -23.82 14.03
N ARG A 216 -14.70 -22.97 13.75
CA ARG A 216 -16.08 -23.42 13.51
C ARG A 216 -16.17 -24.29 12.26
N LEU A 217 -15.50 -23.87 11.18
CA LEU A 217 -15.43 -24.66 9.95
C LEU A 217 -14.82 -26.05 10.20
N GLN A 218 -13.76 -26.13 10.99
CA GLN A 218 -13.11 -27.39 11.33
C GLN A 218 -13.99 -28.29 12.21
N GLN A 219 -14.73 -27.71 13.16
CA GLN A 219 -15.68 -28.45 13.98
C GLN A 219 -16.83 -28.99 13.14
N SER A 220 -17.41 -28.17 12.26
CA SER A 220 -18.46 -28.56 11.31
C SER A 220 -17.99 -29.69 10.38
N TYR A 221 -16.83 -29.52 9.75
CA TYR A 221 -16.24 -30.54 8.89
C TYR A 221 -16.02 -31.89 9.60
N ALA A 222 -15.70 -31.87 10.91
CA ALA A 222 -15.51 -33.09 11.69
C ALA A 222 -16.82 -33.79 12.08
N ARG A 223 -17.95 -33.08 12.09
CA ARG A 223 -19.28 -33.66 12.35
C ARG A 223 -19.86 -34.36 11.13
N ILE A 224 -19.47 -33.92 9.92
CA ILE A 224 -19.98 -34.48 8.68
C ILE A 224 -19.29 -35.81 8.36
N VAL A 225 -20.09 -36.82 8.11
CA VAL A 225 -19.69 -38.16 7.70
C VAL A 225 -20.11 -38.38 6.25
N VAL A 226 -19.14 -38.77 5.42
CA VAL A 226 -19.38 -39.14 4.03
C VAL A 226 -19.63 -40.64 3.97
N HIS A 227 -20.85 -41.01 3.59
CA HIS A 227 -21.32 -42.37 3.40
C HIS A 227 -21.10 -42.77 1.94
N GLY A 228 -20.23 -43.76 1.72
CA GLY A 228 -19.95 -44.31 0.39
C GLY A 228 -20.45 -45.75 0.30
N PHE A 229 -21.33 -46.02 -0.65
CA PHE A 229 -21.85 -47.35 -0.94
C PHE A 229 -21.22 -47.88 -2.22
N ILE A 230 -20.63 -49.08 -2.15
CA ILE A 230 -19.91 -49.70 -3.25
C ILE A 230 -20.48 -51.10 -3.47
N ASP A 231 -20.83 -51.41 -4.71
CA ASP A 231 -21.13 -52.77 -5.14
C ASP A 231 -19.84 -53.57 -5.26
N GLY A 232 -19.72 -54.65 -4.48
CA GLY A 232 -18.54 -55.51 -4.45
C GLY A 232 -18.28 -56.26 -5.76
N TYR A 233 -19.31 -56.56 -6.55
CA TYR A 233 -19.15 -57.29 -7.80
C TYR A 233 -18.67 -56.36 -8.93
N LEU A 234 -19.42 -55.28 -9.18
CA LEU A 234 -19.11 -54.33 -10.25
C LEU A 234 -18.01 -53.32 -9.88
N ARG A 235 -17.59 -53.27 -8.60
CA ARG A 235 -16.78 -52.17 -8.02
C ARG A 235 -17.38 -50.79 -8.31
N PHE A 236 -18.68 -50.76 -8.53
CA PHE A 236 -19.43 -49.59 -8.90
C PHE A 236 -19.83 -48.83 -7.64
N ILE A 237 -19.63 -47.51 -7.63
CA ILE A 237 -20.04 -46.68 -6.50
C ILE A 237 -21.53 -46.40 -6.65
N THR A 238 -22.35 -47.12 -5.87
CA THR A 238 -23.81 -47.01 -5.89
C THR A 238 -24.28 -45.64 -5.42
N ALA A 239 -23.64 -45.05 -4.41
CA ALA A 239 -23.90 -43.68 -3.99
C ALA A 239 -22.79 -43.15 -3.07
N ILE A 240 -22.57 -41.83 -3.13
CA ILE A 240 -21.81 -41.06 -2.14
C ILE A 240 -22.75 -39.98 -1.60
N ARG A 241 -22.92 -39.92 -0.29
CA ARG A 241 -23.81 -38.96 0.41
C ARG A 241 -23.13 -38.41 1.64
N ALA A 242 -23.42 -37.17 2.00
CA ALA A 242 -22.88 -36.57 3.22
C ALA A 242 -24.00 -36.39 4.25
N ALA A 243 -23.73 -36.71 5.52
CA ALA A 243 -24.68 -36.51 6.60
C ALA A 243 -23.97 -35.98 7.85
N ASN A 244 -24.69 -35.22 8.69
CA ASN A 244 -24.16 -34.69 9.95
C ASN A 244 -24.13 -35.72 11.10
N ASN A 245 -24.43 -36.99 10.81
CA ASN A 245 -24.45 -38.07 11.78
C ASN A 245 -24.08 -39.42 11.15
N ASN A 246 -23.75 -40.38 12.02
CA ASN A 246 -23.41 -41.75 11.64
C ASN A 246 -24.44 -42.78 12.15
N ASN A 247 -25.71 -42.39 12.24
CA ASN A 247 -26.75 -43.28 12.75
C ASN A 247 -27.12 -44.36 11.72
N ALA A 248 -27.33 -45.59 12.16
CA ALA A 248 -27.68 -46.72 11.28
C ALA A 248 -28.96 -46.47 10.46
N GLU A 249 -29.94 -45.76 11.03
CA GLU A 249 -31.16 -45.35 10.34
C GLU A 249 -30.86 -44.43 9.15
N THR A 250 -30.01 -43.41 9.35
CA THR A 250 -29.55 -42.52 8.28
C THR A 250 -28.82 -43.29 7.20
N VAL A 251 -27.92 -44.21 7.57
CA VAL A 251 -27.19 -45.05 6.61
C VAL A 251 -28.14 -45.91 5.79
N CYS A 252 -29.12 -46.56 6.43
CA CYS A 252 -30.11 -47.40 5.76
C CYS A 252 -30.94 -46.60 4.76
N ARG A 253 -31.42 -45.41 5.16
CA ARG A 253 -32.17 -44.51 4.28
C ARG A 253 -31.34 -44.08 3.07
N LEU A 254 -30.11 -43.60 3.28
CA LEU A 254 -29.22 -43.17 2.19
C LEU A 254 -28.86 -44.32 1.25
N PHE A 255 -28.72 -45.55 1.77
CA PHE A 255 -28.52 -46.75 0.97
C PHE A 255 -29.73 -47.04 0.09
N GLN A 256 -30.94 -47.04 0.65
CA GLN A 256 -32.18 -47.27 -0.09
C GLN A 256 -32.39 -46.23 -1.19
N GLU A 257 -32.10 -44.95 -0.90
CA GLU A 257 -32.10 -43.88 -1.90
C GLU A 257 -31.10 -44.16 -3.02
N GLY A 258 -29.86 -44.54 -2.70
CA GLY A 258 -28.84 -44.89 -3.69
C GLY A 258 -29.24 -46.08 -4.58
N VAL A 259 -29.80 -47.12 -3.97
CA VAL A 259 -30.31 -48.30 -4.67
C VAL A 259 -31.51 -47.97 -5.55
N SER A 260 -32.41 -47.09 -5.11
CA SER A 260 -33.56 -46.66 -5.91
C SER A 260 -33.12 -45.91 -7.17
N ALA A 261 -32.02 -45.15 -7.09
CA ALA A 261 -31.49 -44.38 -8.21
C ALA A 261 -30.65 -45.21 -9.18
N ASN A 262 -29.83 -46.15 -8.66
CA ASN A 262 -28.81 -46.86 -9.45
C ASN A 262 -29.04 -48.38 -9.58
N GLY A 263 -30.12 -48.89 -8.99
CA GLY A 263 -30.45 -50.32 -8.98
C GLY A 263 -29.84 -51.07 -7.79
N LEU A 264 -30.35 -52.27 -7.55
CA LEU A 264 -29.83 -53.19 -6.53
C LEU A 264 -28.47 -53.76 -7.00
N PRO A 265 -27.42 -53.70 -6.16
CA PRO A 265 -26.18 -54.44 -6.39
C PRO A 265 -26.52 -55.91 -6.63
N SER A 266 -26.16 -56.45 -7.80
CA SER A 266 -26.52 -57.82 -8.14
C SER A 266 -25.58 -58.79 -7.43
N HIS A 267 -26.12 -59.56 -6.48
CA HIS A 267 -25.49 -60.79 -6.04
C HIS A 267 -25.84 -61.90 -7.03
N VAL A 268 -24.93 -62.15 -7.97
CA VAL A 268 -24.78 -63.46 -8.59
C VAL A 268 -23.41 -64.00 -8.21
#